data_AF-A0A9P0JQV6-F1
#
_entry.id   AF-A0A9P0JQV6-F1
#
_cell.length_a   1.000
_cell.length_b   1.000
_cell.length_c   1.000
_cell.angle_alpha   90.00
_cell.angle_beta   90.00
_cell.angle_gamma   90.00
#
_symmetry.space_group_name_H-M   'P 1'
#
loop_
_entity.id
_entity.type
_entity.pdbx_description
1 polymer ?
#
loop_
_entity_poly.entity_id
_entity_poly.type
_entity_poly.pdbx_seq_one_letter_code
_entity_poly.pdbx_strand_id
1 'polypeptide(L)'
;MNPEKCDADTLTRHILSVVDPLIGNFPNKLISQSYDGAAVMSRHNTGVQAKIKQRYPFAHYVHCYAHQLNLIMSQFGCSLGI
;
A
#
# COMPACT_ATOMS: atom_id res chain seq x y z
N MET A 1 11.41 5.23 22.70
CA MET A 1 10.63 5.03 21.45
C MET A 1 11.35 4.01 20.60
N ASN A 2 10.62 3.05 20.03
CA ASN A 2 11.16 1.89 19.31
C ASN A 2 11.55 2.26 17.86
N PRO A 3 12.66 1.75 17.28
CA PRO A 3 13.29 2.38 16.10
C PRO A 3 12.72 2.02 14.72
N GLU A 4 11.77 1.09 14.56
CA GLU A 4 11.38 0.59 13.23
C GLU A 4 9.85 0.41 13.06
N LYS A 5 9.07 1.43 13.38
CA LYS A 5 7.66 1.51 12.92
C LYS A 5 7.53 2.71 12.00
N CYS A 6 7.69 2.49 10.70
CA CYS A 6 7.20 3.45 9.72
C CYS A 6 5.68 3.60 9.98
N ASP A 7 5.26 4.80 10.35
CA ASP A 7 3.93 5.04 10.88
C ASP A 7 2.91 5.19 9.74
N ALA A 8 1.76 4.52 9.86
CA ALA A 8 0.73 4.50 8.81
C ALA A 8 0.21 5.92 8.51
N ASP A 9 0.16 6.80 9.50
CA ASP A 9 -0.23 8.19 9.33
C ASP A 9 0.78 8.97 8.48
N THR A 10 2.07 8.78 8.70
CA THR A 10 3.12 9.45 7.93
C THR A 10 3.10 9.01 6.47
N LEU A 11 2.97 7.71 6.22
CA LEU A 11 2.83 7.18 4.86
C LEU A 11 1.57 7.68 4.17
N THR A 12 0.43 7.69 4.87
CA THR A 12 -0.83 8.20 4.35
C THR A 12 -0.69 9.67 3.95
N ARG A 13 -0.11 10.51 4.81
CA ARG A 13 0.12 11.94 4.50
C ARG A 13 0.96 12.12 3.24
N HIS A 14 2.04 11.34 3.09
CA HIS A 14 2.86 11.41 1.88
C HIS A 14 2.09 11.00 0.63
N ILE A 15 1.34 9.89 0.67
CA ILE A 15 0.52 9.46 -0.47
C ILE A 15 -0.50 10.55 -0.83
N LEU A 16 -1.24 11.06 0.15
CA LEU A 16 -2.23 12.12 -0.07
C LEU A 16 -1.60 13.41 -0.59
N SER A 17 -0.38 13.77 -0.16
CA SER A 17 0.32 14.96 -0.68
C SER A 17 0.59 14.89 -2.18
N VAL A 18 0.70 13.69 -2.75
CA VAL A 18 0.91 13.46 -4.19
C VAL A 18 -0.42 13.27 -4.92
N VAL A 19 -1.38 12.57 -4.31
CA VAL A 19 -2.64 12.18 -4.97
C VAL A 19 -3.68 13.30 -4.93
N ASP A 20 -3.82 14.01 -3.80
CA ASP A 20 -4.85 15.04 -3.63
C ASP A 20 -4.75 16.19 -4.64
N PRO A 21 -3.57 16.70 -5.02
CA PRO A 21 -3.46 17.71 -6.06
C PRO A 21 -3.98 17.25 -7.44
N LEU A 22 -3.96 15.94 -7.70
CA LEU A 22 -4.35 15.37 -9.00
C LEU A 22 -5.86 15.07 -9.06
N ILE A 23 -6.40 14.51 -7.97
CA ILE A 23 -7.77 13.95 -7.96
C ILE A 23 -8.57 14.26 -6.69
N GLY A 24 -8.07 15.10 -5.77
CA GLY A 24 -8.70 15.38 -4.49
C GLY A 24 -10.10 16.02 -4.58
N ASN A 25 -10.41 16.68 -5.71
CA ASN A 25 -11.74 17.21 -6.02
C ASN A 25 -12.69 16.17 -6.63
N PHE A 26 -12.19 14.98 -6.96
CA PHE A 26 -12.93 13.89 -7.58
C PHE A 26 -12.68 12.57 -6.84
N PRO A 27 -13.16 12.43 -5.59
CA PRO A 27 -12.85 11.27 -4.74
C PRO A 27 -13.34 9.93 -5.29
N ASN A 28 -14.27 9.95 -6.26
CA ASN A 28 -14.74 8.78 -6.98
C ASN A 28 -13.83 8.31 -8.12
N LYS A 29 -12.76 9.05 -8.46
CA LYS A 29 -11.81 8.66 -9.51
C LYS A 29 -10.72 7.70 -9.03
N LEU A 30 -10.50 7.58 -7.72
CA LEU A 30 -9.62 6.55 -7.17
C LEU A 30 -10.43 5.28 -6.90
N ILE A 31 -10.26 4.28 -7.77
CA ILE A 31 -11.05 3.04 -7.77
C ILE A 31 -10.36 1.90 -7.03
N SER A 32 -9.04 1.90 -6.98
CA SER A 32 -8.28 0.83 -6.34
C SER A 32 -7.02 1.33 -5.69
N GLN A 33 -6.61 0.65 -4.63
CA GLN A 33 -5.33 0.80 -3.98
C GLN A 33 -4.72 -0.57 -3.70
N SER A 34 -3.40 -0.70 -3.80
CA SER A 34 -2.73 -1.97 -3.58
C SER A 34 -1.45 -1.79 -2.79
N TYR A 35 -1.30 -2.56 -1.72
CA TYR A 35 -0.12 -2.55 -0.86
C TYR A 35 0.28 -3.98 -0.48
N ASP A 36 1.51 -4.14 0.00
CA ASP A 36 1.94 -5.40 0.58
C ASP A 36 1.18 -5.76 1.87
N GLY A 37 1.41 -6.97 2.36
CA GLY A 37 0.76 -7.49 3.55
C GLY A 37 1.25 -6.91 4.87
N ALA A 38 2.24 -5.99 4.88
CA ALA A 38 2.77 -5.44 6.11
C ALA A 38 1.66 -4.76 6.92
N ALA A 39 1.64 -5.00 8.24
CA ALA A 39 0.55 -4.54 9.10
C ALA A 39 0.32 -3.02 9.04
N VAL A 40 1.37 -2.24 8.79
CA VAL A 40 1.31 -0.78 8.59
C VAL A 40 0.47 -0.42 7.36
N MET A 41 0.54 -1.22 6.30
CA MET A 41 -0.17 -0.98 5.04
C MET A 41 -1.56 -1.62 5.04
N SER A 42 -1.63 -2.90 5.41
CA SER A 42 -2.76 -3.79 5.15
C SER A 42 -3.82 -3.83 6.25
N ARG A 43 -3.54 -3.29 7.45
CA ARG A 43 -4.47 -3.38 8.58
C ARG A 43 -5.78 -2.64 8.27
N HIS A 44 -6.90 -3.36 8.41
CA HIS A 44 -8.24 -2.90 8.02
C HIS A 44 -8.73 -1.63 8.75
N ASN A 45 -8.29 -1.40 10.00
CA ASN A 45 -8.79 -0.27 10.80
C ASN A 45 -7.79 0.87 10.98
N THR A 46 -6.48 0.58 10.94
CA THR A 46 -5.45 1.59 11.23
C THR A 46 -4.31 1.62 10.22
N GLY A 47 -4.33 0.74 9.21
CA GLY A 47 -3.32 0.72 8.16
C GLY A 47 -3.57 1.82 7.13
N VAL A 48 -2.60 1.99 6.22
CA VAL A 48 -2.71 2.94 5.10
C VAL A 48 -3.97 2.67 4.26
N GLN A 49 -4.33 1.39 4.03
CA GLN A 49 -5.56 1.07 3.29
C GLN A 49 -6.83 1.65 3.92
N ALA A 50 -6.96 1.53 5.25
CA ALA A 50 -8.11 2.07 5.97
C ALA A 50 -8.20 3.59 5.83
N LYS A 51 -7.07 4.29 5.97
CA LYS A 51 -7.00 5.75 5.96
C LYS A 51 -7.23 6.34 4.57
N ILE A 52 -6.66 5.73 3.53
CA ILE A 52 -6.93 6.16 2.15
C ILE A 52 -8.39 5.89 1.79
N LYS A 53 -8.98 4.78 2.21
CA LYS A 53 -10.40 4.49 1.98
C LYS A 53 -11.33 5.48 2.70
N GLN A 54 -10.90 6.08 3.82
CA GLN A 54 -11.65 7.19 4.44
C GLN A 54 -11.67 8.45 3.56
N ARG A 55 -10.56 8.79 2.89
CA ARG A 55 -10.47 9.95 1.98
C ARG A 55 -11.11 9.68 0.62
N TYR A 56 -10.96 8.45 0.12
CA TYR A 56 -11.40 7.96 -1.18
C TYR A 56 -12.26 6.70 -1.00
N PRO A 57 -13.57 6.83 -0.72
CA PRO A 57 -14.44 5.70 -0.37
C PRO A 57 -14.53 4.59 -1.41
N PHE A 58 -14.28 4.93 -2.68
CA PHE A 58 -14.31 4.01 -3.82
C PHE A 58 -12.97 3.32 -4.08
N ALA A 59 -11.92 3.64 -3.32
CA ALA A 59 -10.61 3.01 -3.46
C ALA A 59 -10.62 1.63 -2.80
N HIS A 60 -10.95 0.60 -3.57
CA HIS A 60 -10.98 -0.77 -3.08
C HIS A 60 -9.56 -1.28 -2.85
N TYR A 61 -9.33 -1.82 -1.64
CA TYR A 61 -8.04 -2.42 -1.29
C TYR A 61 -7.87 -3.78 -1.95
N VAL A 62 -6.72 -3.97 -2.60
CA VAL A 62 -6.26 -5.23 -3.17
C VAL A 62 -4.90 -5.56 -2.58
N HIS A 63 -4.77 -6.73 -1.95
CA HIS A 63 -3.50 -7.18 -1.40
C HIS A 63 -2.50 -7.46 -2.53
N CYS A 64 -1.33 -6.84 -2.47
CA CYS A 64 -0.27 -7.01 -3.46
C CYS A 64 0.59 -8.23 -3.13
N TYR A 65 0.58 -9.23 -4.01
CA TYR A 65 1.43 -10.42 -3.91
C TYR A 65 2.77 -10.29 -4.68
N ALA A 66 3.06 -9.13 -5.26
CA ALA A 66 4.28 -8.93 -6.05
C ALA A 66 5.57 -9.25 -5.24
N HIS A 67 5.56 -8.99 -3.94
CA HIS A 67 6.68 -9.35 -3.07
C HIS A 67 6.90 -10.88 -3.03
N GLN A 68 5.83 -11.66 -2.91
CA GLN A 68 5.90 -13.12 -2.92
C GLN A 68 6.35 -13.65 -4.28
N LEU A 69 5.85 -13.06 -5.37
CA LEU A 69 6.29 -13.40 -6.72
C LEU A 69 7.79 -13.13 -6.91
N ASN A 70 8.28 -11.99 -6.45
CA ASN A 70 9.69 -11.63 -6.57
C ASN A 70 10.60 -12.58 -5.77
N LEU A 71 10.17 -13.01 -4.58
CA LEU A 71 10.89 -14.00 -3.78
C LEU A 71 10.96 -15.35 -4.48
N ILE A 72 9.83 -15.82 -5.03
CA ILE A 72 9.76 -17.08 -5.78
C ILE A 72 10.70 -17.02 -7.00
N MET A 73 10.64 -15.95 -7.80
CA MET A 73 11.51 -15.77 -8.97
C MET A 73 12.99 -15.73 -8.59
N SER A 74 13.34 -15.02 -7.51
CA SER A 74 14.72 -14.97 -7.00
C SER A 74 15.20 -16.35 -6.53
N GLN A 75 14.33 -17.12 -5.87
CA GLN A 75 14.64 -18.47 -5.40
C GLN A 75 14.85 -19.46 -6.55
N PHE A 76 14.01 -19.38 -7.59
CA PHE A 76 14.19 -20.19 -8.82
C PHE A 76 15.43 -19.79 -9.62
N GLY A 77 15.77 -18.49 -9.68
CA GLY A 77 17.00 -18.03 -10.32
C GLY A 77 18.26 -18.61 -9.67
N CYS A 78 18.30 -18.69 -8.34
CA CYS A 78 19.43 -19.30 -7.62
C CYS A 78 19.49 -20.83 -7.72
N SER A 79 18.36 -21.52 -7.94
CA SER A 79 18.33 -22.99 -8.03
C SER A 79 18.50 -23.53 -9.44
N LEU A 80 18.37 -22.70 -10.47
CA LEU A 80 18.59 -23.09 -11.88
C LEU A 80 19.95 -22.69 -12.45
N GLY A 81 20.82 -22.00 -11.69
CA GLY A 81 22.23 -21.79 -12.03
C GLY A 81 22.48 -21.38 -13.48
N ILE A 82 22.00 -20.20 -13.86
CA ILE A 82 22.64 -19.39 -14.93
C ILE A 82 23.69 -18.49 -14.32
#